data_AF-A0A527YTK3-F1
#
_entry.id   AF-A0A527YTK3-F1
#
_cell.length_a   1.000
_cell.length_b   1.000
_cell.length_c   1.000
_cell.angle_alpha   90.00
_cell.angle_beta   90.00
_cell.angle_gamma   90.00
#
_symmetry.space_group_name_H-M   'P 1'
#
loop_
_entity.id
_entity.type
_entity.pdbx_description
1 polymer ?
#
loop_
_entity_poly.entity_id
_entity_poly.type
_entity_poly.pdbx_seq_one_letter_code
_entity_poly.pdbx_strand_id
1 'polypeptide(L)'
;AAYIGLDPNNDIEWVQESKPVEAFAKGKFDAYLFTPPETQQLRAKKIGHTILNTTVDRPWSQHFCCMTSAAADYVNKYPVATKRVLRAIVKGADLCASNPAWSAGQMVERGFVDSYE
;
A
#
# COMPACT_ATOMS: atom_id res chain seq x y z
N ALA A 1 -2.96 12.96 -11.65
CA ALA A 1 -2.87 13.44 -13.04
C ALA A 1 -3.38 14.88 -13.14
N ALA A 2 -4.69 15.12 -12.98
CA ALA A 2 -5.27 16.45 -13.19
C ALA A 2 -4.66 17.58 -12.33
N TYR A 3 -4.20 17.29 -11.11
CA TYR A 3 -3.57 18.28 -10.22
C TYR A 3 -2.26 18.87 -10.78
N ILE A 4 -1.63 18.20 -11.74
CA ILE A 4 -0.44 18.68 -12.46
C ILE A 4 -0.74 18.93 -13.94
N GLY A 5 -2.02 19.07 -14.31
CA GLY A 5 -2.44 19.37 -15.67
C GLY A 5 -2.45 18.20 -16.65
N LEU A 6 -2.26 16.95 -16.19
CA LEU A 6 -2.38 15.76 -17.04
C LEU A 6 -3.83 15.24 -17.05
N ASP A 7 -4.35 14.97 -18.25
CA ASP A 7 -5.60 14.25 -18.46
C ASP A 7 -5.34 12.73 -18.38
N PRO A 8 -5.85 12.03 -17.37
CA PRO A 8 -5.62 10.59 -17.22
C PRO A 8 -6.21 9.74 -18.34
N ASN A 9 -7.15 10.25 -19.15
CA ASN A 9 -7.75 9.48 -20.24
C ASN A 9 -7.03 9.67 -21.59
N ASN A 10 -6.29 10.77 -21.75
CA ASN A 10 -5.69 11.15 -23.04
C ASN A 10 -4.16 11.23 -22.97
N ASP A 11 -3.59 11.59 -21.82
CA ASP A 11 -2.14 11.78 -21.65
C ASP A 11 -1.44 10.57 -21.01
N ILE A 12 -2.20 9.57 -20.52
CA ILE A 12 -1.67 8.40 -19.80
C ILE A 12 -2.15 7.12 -20.48
N GLU A 13 -1.20 6.28 -20.88
CA GLU A 13 -1.47 4.89 -21.25
C GLU A 13 -1.43 4.00 -20.00
N TRP A 14 -2.59 3.47 -19.61
CA TRP A 14 -2.70 2.60 -18.45
C TRP A 14 -2.38 1.16 -18.83
N VAL A 15 -1.36 0.59 -18.18
CA VAL A 15 -0.91 -0.78 -18.41
C VAL A 15 -1.21 -1.65 -17.20
N GLN A 16 -1.72 -2.86 -17.44
CA GLN A 16 -1.89 -3.89 -16.42
C GLN A 16 -0.97 -5.08 -16.72
N GLU A 17 -0.13 -5.44 -15.75
CA GLU A 17 0.87 -6.50 -15.88
C GLU A 17 0.78 -7.49 -14.73
N SER A 18 0.90 -8.78 -15.02
CA SER A 18 0.86 -9.83 -13.99
C SER A 18 2.15 -9.93 -13.17
N LYS A 19 3.26 -9.43 -13.73
CA LYS A 19 4.59 -9.39 -13.09
C LYS A 19 5.17 -7.99 -13.17
N PRO A 20 4.56 -7.03 -12.48
CA PRO A 20 4.74 -5.63 -12.85
C PRO A 20 6.10 -5.08 -12.35
N VAL A 21 6.71 -5.66 -11.30
CA VAL A 21 8.11 -5.37 -10.91
C VAL A 21 9.10 -5.70 -12.01
N GLU A 22 8.98 -6.90 -12.62
CA GLU A 22 9.84 -7.32 -13.72
C GLU A 22 9.60 -6.48 -14.98
N ALA A 23 8.34 -6.15 -15.27
CA ALA A 23 7.95 -5.33 -16.40
C ALA A 23 8.54 -3.90 -16.29
N PHE A 24 8.45 -3.29 -15.12
CA PHE A 24 9.04 -1.97 -14.85
C PHE A 24 10.57 -2.01 -15.00
N ALA A 25 11.22 -3.02 -14.43
CA ALA A 25 12.67 -3.21 -14.56
C ALA A 25 13.13 -3.39 -16.02
N LYS A 26 12.25 -3.91 -16.90
CA LYS A 26 12.48 -4.05 -18.35
C LYS A 26 12.10 -2.81 -19.16
N GLY A 27 11.63 -1.74 -18.51
CA GLY A 27 11.25 -0.48 -19.17
C GLY A 27 9.94 -0.57 -19.96
N LYS A 28 9.00 -1.44 -19.58
CA LYS A 28 7.70 -1.55 -20.28
C LYS A 28 6.78 -0.33 -20.06
N PHE A 29 7.01 0.45 -19.01
CA PHE A 29 6.25 1.67 -18.69
C PHE A 29 7.10 2.60 -17.83
N ASP A 30 6.81 3.90 -17.91
CA ASP A 30 7.68 4.95 -17.36
C ASP A 30 7.51 5.21 -15.87
N ALA A 31 6.31 4.95 -15.35
CA ALA A 31 5.94 5.19 -13.97
C ALA A 31 5.12 4.02 -13.42
N TYR A 32 5.24 3.79 -12.11
CA TYR A 32 4.51 2.70 -11.48
C TYR A 32 3.97 3.06 -10.09
N LEU A 33 2.65 2.98 -9.95
CA LEU A 33 1.92 3.07 -8.69
C LEU A 33 1.94 1.72 -7.96
N PHE A 34 2.59 1.67 -6.80
CA PHE A 34 2.76 0.44 -6.05
C PHE A 34 2.51 0.61 -4.56
N THR A 35 2.25 -0.54 -3.93
CA THR A 35 2.32 -0.73 -2.49
C THR A 35 3.58 -1.52 -2.10
N PRO A 36 3.93 -1.58 -0.82
CA PRO A 36 4.85 -2.58 -0.29
C PRO A 36 4.33 -4.01 -0.50
N PRO A 37 5.22 -5.02 -0.69
CA PRO A 37 6.70 -4.94 -0.62
C PRO A 37 7.39 -4.59 -1.95
N GLU A 38 6.67 -4.42 -3.05
CA GLU A 38 7.27 -4.28 -4.38
C GLU A 38 8.16 -3.04 -4.50
N THR A 39 7.76 -1.93 -3.87
CA THR A 39 8.60 -0.72 -3.84
C THR A 39 9.91 -0.93 -3.09
N GLN A 40 9.93 -1.73 -2.03
CA GLN A 40 11.14 -2.10 -1.29
C GLN A 40 12.08 -2.90 -2.20
N GLN A 41 11.55 -3.90 -2.89
CA GLN A 41 12.32 -4.74 -3.81
C GLN A 41 12.99 -3.92 -4.93
N LEU A 42 12.27 -2.96 -5.52
CA LEU A 42 12.83 -2.07 -6.54
C LEU A 42 13.90 -1.12 -5.98
N ARG A 43 13.66 -0.55 -4.80
CA ARG A 43 14.66 0.31 -4.12
C ARG A 43 15.93 -0.45 -3.77
N ALA A 44 15.81 -1.66 -3.23
CA ALA A 44 16.96 -2.53 -2.90
C ALA A 44 17.82 -2.84 -4.14
N LYS A 45 17.17 -3.02 -5.30
CA LYS A 45 17.84 -3.22 -6.60
C LYS A 45 18.29 -1.94 -7.28
N LYS A 46 18.02 -0.77 -6.69
CA LYS A 46 18.30 0.57 -7.26
C LYS A 46 17.64 0.78 -8.63
N ILE A 47 16.43 0.24 -8.80
CA ILE A 47 15.64 0.37 -10.04
C ILE A 47 14.59 1.46 -9.83
N GLY A 48 14.68 2.51 -10.64
CA GLY A 48 13.80 3.68 -10.54
C GLY A 48 14.08 4.55 -9.30
N HIS A 49 13.19 5.50 -9.06
CA HIS A 49 13.20 6.36 -7.88
C HIS A 49 11.76 6.83 -7.57
N THR A 50 11.51 7.26 -6.33
CA THR A 50 10.21 7.78 -5.93
C THR A 50 10.00 9.19 -6.48
N ILE A 51 8.95 9.38 -7.29
CA ILE A 51 8.52 10.70 -7.80
C ILE A 51 7.35 11.29 -7.01
N LEU A 52 6.59 10.45 -6.31
CA LEU A 52 5.47 10.81 -5.45
C LEU A 52 5.35 9.79 -4.32
N ASN A 53 5.23 10.28 -3.09
CA ASN A 53 4.90 9.48 -1.93
C ASN A 53 3.60 10.00 -1.29
N THR A 54 2.51 9.29 -1.53
CA THR A 54 1.18 9.66 -1.05
C THR A 54 1.03 9.61 0.47
N THR A 55 2.02 9.12 1.23
CA THR A 55 1.98 9.14 2.71
C THR A 55 2.56 10.40 3.32
N VAL A 56 3.39 11.16 2.59
CA VAL A 56 4.07 12.37 3.10
C VAL A 56 3.81 13.61 2.25
N ASP A 57 3.62 13.45 0.94
CA ASP A 57 3.47 14.57 0.01
C ASP A 57 2.05 15.15 0.03
N ARG A 58 1.93 16.47 0.16
CA ARG A 58 0.65 17.17 0.10
C ARG A 58 0.16 17.34 -1.36
N PRO A 59 -1.17 17.33 -1.61
CA PRO A 59 -2.26 17.16 -0.65
C PRO A 59 -2.59 15.70 -0.30
N TRP A 60 -1.94 14.73 -0.93
CA TRP A 60 -2.27 13.30 -0.83
C TRP A 60 -1.98 12.66 0.53
N SER A 61 -1.09 13.24 1.34
CA SER A 61 -0.82 12.76 2.70
C SER A 61 -2.01 12.81 3.66
N GLN A 62 -3.11 13.47 3.26
CA GLN A 62 -4.39 13.46 3.99
C GLN A 62 -5.40 12.46 3.42
N HIS A 63 -5.02 11.69 2.39
CA HIS A 63 -5.91 10.75 1.75
C HIS A 63 -5.93 9.42 2.51
N PHE A 64 -7.12 8.85 2.65
CA PHE A 64 -7.28 7.51 3.24
C PHE A 64 -6.87 6.47 2.20
N CYS A 65 -5.84 5.68 2.48
CA CYS A 65 -5.37 4.64 1.56
C CYS A 65 -6.27 3.39 1.55
N CYS A 66 -6.71 2.95 2.73
CA CYS A 66 -7.45 1.70 2.91
C CYS A 66 -8.64 1.92 3.85
N MET A 67 -9.73 1.19 3.60
CA MET A 67 -10.91 1.16 4.47
C MET A 67 -11.21 -0.27 4.91
N THR A 68 -11.56 -0.45 6.19
CA THR A 68 -12.11 -1.73 6.67
C THR A 68 -13.59 -1.76 6.36
N SER A 69 -14.05 -2.79 5.65
CA SER A 69 -15.48 -3.01 5.36
C SER A 69 -15.90 -4.41 5.82
N ALA A 70 -17.19 -4.57 6.09
CA ALA A 70 -17.80 -5.85 6.49
C ALA A 70 -19.21 -5.97 5.92
N ALA A 71 -19.63 -7.21 5.64
CA ALA A 71 -20.97 -7.47 5.13
C ALA A 71 -22.04 -7.11 6.18
N ALA A 72 -23.08 -6.38 5.78
CA ALA A 72 -24.07 -5.81 6.70
C ALA A 72 -24.84 -6.89 7.49
N ASP A 73 -25.17 -8.01 6.84
CA ASP A 73 -25.82 -9.16 7.45
C ASP A 73 -24.97 -9.79 8.57
N TYR A 74 -23.66 -9.93 8.33
CA TYR A 74 -22.71 -10.43 9.33
C TYR A 74 -22.61 -9.48 10.53
N VAL A 75 -22.51 -8.17 10.29
CA VAL A 75 -22.43 -7.16 11.35
C VAL A 75 -23.68 -7.16 12.21
N ASN A 76 -24.86 -7.26 11.60
CA ASN A 76 -26.14 -7.30 12.30
C ASN A 76 -26.32 -8.59 13.10
N LYS A 77 -25.88 -9.73 12.58
CA LYS A 77 -25.97 -11.03 13.26
C LYS A 77 -24.97 -11.17 14.40
N TYR A 78 -23.77 -10.58 14.27
CA TYR A 78 -22.66 -10.76 15.22
C TYR A 78 -22.03 -9.43 15.70
N PRO A 79 -22.81 -8.49 16.27
CA PRO A 79 -22.31 -7.15 16.56
C PRO A 79 -21.17 -7.12 17.60
N VAL A 80 -21.21 -8.02 18.60
CA VAL A 80 -20.16 -8.11 19.62
C VAL A 80 -18.85 -8.65 19.03
N ALA A 81 -18.93 -9.65 18.15
CA ALA A 81 -17.75 -10.21 17.48
C ALA A 81 -17.12 -9.17 16.55
N THR A 82 -17.93 -8.50 15.74
CA THR A 82 -17.49 -7.40 14.85
C THR A 82 -16.80 -6.29 15.65
N LYS A 83 -17.38 -5.87 16.78
CA LYS A 83 -16.77 -4.85 17.65
C LYS A 83 -15.39 -5.28 18.18
N ARG A 84 -15.23 -6.55 18.55
CA ARG A 84 -13.95 -7.10 19.02
C ARG A 84 -12.90 -7.12 17.91
N VAL A 85 -13.28 -7.55 16.71
CA VAL A 85 -12.40 -7.56 15.53
C VAL A 85 -11.95 -6.12 15.18
N LEU A 86 -12.90 -5.18 15.12
CA LEU A 86 -12.57 -3.78 14.81
C LEU A 86 -11.60 -3.17 15.84
N ARG A 87 -11.81 -3.44 17.14
CA ARG A 87 -10.87 -3.00 18.19
C ARG A 87 -9.48 -3.62 18.03
N ALA A 88 -9.39 -4.89 17.63
CA ALA A 88 -8.11 -5.54 17.39
C ALA A 88 -7.38 -4.90 16.20
N ILE A 89 -8.10 -4.56 15.11
CA ILE A 89 -7.53 -3.87 13.95
C ILE A 89 -6.98 -2.49 14.34
N VAL A 90 -7.78 -1.68 15.04
CA VAL A 90 -7.34 -0.33 15.46
C VAL A 90 -6.14 -0.41 16.41
N LYS A 91 -6.16 -1.34 17.38
CA LYS A 91 -5.00 -1.57 18.26
C LYS A 91 -3.76 -2.02 17.50
N GLY A 92 -3.94 -2.85 16.46
CA GLY A 92 -2.86 -3.23 15.55
C GLY A 92 -2.28 -2.03 14.81
N ALA A 93 -3.12 -1.13 14.32
CA ALA A 93 -2.68 0.10 13.68
C ALA A 93 -1.87 1.00 14.62
N ASP A 94 -2.31 1.17 15.88
CA ASP A 94 -1.57 1.92 16.89
C ASP A 94 -0.19 1.29 17.18
N LEU A 95 -0.10 -0.05 17.21
CA LEU A 95 1.17 -0.76 17.38
C LEU A 95 2.12 -0.53 16.19
N CYS A 96 1.59 -0.59 14.96
CA CYS A 96 2.38 -0.29 13.76
C CYS A 96 2.95 1.13 13.79
N ALA A 97 2.15 2.11 14.22
CA ALA A 97 2.56 3.50 14.30
C ALA A 97 3.56 3.77 15.44
N SER A 98 3.36 3.16 16.61
CA SER A 98 4.21 3.37 17.79
C SER A 98 5.53 2.59 17.76
N ASN A 99 5.58 1.45 17.06
CA ASN A 99 6.79 0.64 16.95
C ASN A 99 6.95 0.03 15.54
N PRO A 100 7.36 0.82 14.54
CA PRO A 100 7.45 0.38 13.15
C PRO A 100 8.52 -0.71 12.93
N ALA A 101 9.67 -0.62 13.61
CA ALA A 101 10.76 -1.60 13.48
C ALA A 101 10.33 -2.99 13.97
N TRP A 102 9.70 -3.07 15.14
CA TRP A 102 9.17 -4.33 15.64
C TRP A 102 8.07 -4.89 14.73
N SER A 103 7.15 -4.03 14.29
CA SER A 103 6.03 -4.44 13.44
C SER A 103 6.48 -5.02 12.11
N ALA A 104 7.51 -4.42 11.51
CA ALA A 104 8.08 -4.92 10.28
C ALA A 104 8.92 -6.19 10.50
N GLY A 105 9.63 -6.31 11.63
CA GLY A 105 10.25 -7.56 12.06
C GLY A 105 9.24 -8.71 12.18
N GLN A 106 8.05 -8.44 12.73
CA GLN A 106 6.95 -9.43 12.78
C GLN A 106 6.48 -9.87 11.39
N MET A 107 6.55 -9.01 10.37
CA MET A 107 6.19 -9.40 9.01
C MET A 107 7.19 -10.42 8.43
N VAL A 108 8.47 -10.25 8.73
CA VAL A 108 9.54 -11.19 8.33
C VAL A 108 9.44 -12.49 9.12
N GLU A 109 9.38 -12.41 10.46
CA GLU A 109 9.32 -13.60 11.34
C GLU A 109 8.15 -14.52 11.03
N ARG A 110 7.03 -13.97 10.56
CA ARG A 110 5.82 -14.72 10.19
C ARG A 110 5.78 -15.15 8.73
N GLY A 111 6.81 -14.81 7.94
CA GLY A 111 6.92 -15.20 6.54
C GLY A 111 5.97 -14.45 5.59
N PHE A 112 5.49 -13.26 5.96
CA PHE A 112 4.70 -12.42 5.05
C PHE A 112 5.57 -11.72 4.00
N VAL A 113 6.82 -11.42 4.34
CA VAL A 113 7.83 -10.84 3.45
C VAL A 113 9.19 -11.47 3.73
N ASP A 114 10.05 -11.53 2.71
CA ASP A 114 11.36 -12.18 2.82
C ASP A 114 12.39 -11.36 3.63
N SER A 115 12.27 -10.03 3.61
CA SER A 115 13.19 -9.10 4.30
C SER A 115 12.50 -7.85 4.82
N TYR A 116 13.14 -7.23 5.81
CA TYR A 116 12.76 -5.92 6.35
C TYR A 116 13.25 -4.76 5.46
N GLU A 117 14.44 -4.91 4.88
CA GLU A 117 15.10 -3.96 3.98
C GLU A 117 14.45 -3.95 2.58
#